data_AF-A0A7V1F757-F1
#
_entry.id   AF-A0A7V1F757-F1
#
_cell.length_a   1.000
_cell.length_b   1.000
_cell.length_c   1.000
_cell.angle_alpha   90.00
_cell.angle_beta   90.00
_cell.angle_gamma   90.00
#
_symmetry.space_group_name_H-M   'P 1'
#
loop_
_entity.id
_entity.type
_entity.pdbx_description
1 polymer ?
#
loop_
_entity_poly.entity_id
_entity_poly.type
_entity_poly.pdbx_seq_one_letter_code
_entity_poly.pdbx_strand_id
1 'polypeptide(L)' 'MLNLLGHGTRNEGCLCLPDYSGPVKRRNKIKFQAYDLHGNKFLYSAMGYEAAVIQHEFDHLNGILFWDHIVSGAGVKKR' A
#
# COMPACT_ATOMS: atom_id res chain seq x y z
N MET A 1 1.60 14.85 6.38
CA MET A 1 1.08 15.21 5.04
C MET A 1 1.67 14.27 4.01
N LEU A 2 0.85 13.42 3.38
CA LEU A 2 1.25 12.65 2.19
C LEU A 2 1.18 13.55 0.96
N ASN A 3 2.26 13.64 0.18
CA ASN A 3 2.25 14.26 -1.15
C ASN A 3 2.19 13.14 -2.19
N LEU A 4 1.19 13.17 -3.08
CA LEU A 4 0.77 12.02 -3.89
C LEU A 4 0.83 12.33 -5.39
N LEU A 5 1.79 11.75 -6.12
CA LEU A 5 1.95 11.93 -7.58
C LEU A 5 1.88 10.59 -8.32
N GLY A 6 1.06 10.55 -9.38
CA GLY A 6 0.87 9.38 -10.24
C GLY A 6 0.08 8.24 -9.59
N HIS A 7 -0.52 7.39 -10.41
CA HIS A 7 -1.16 6.15 -9.97
C HIS A 7 -0.59 4.97 -10.76
N GLY A 8 -0.31 3.88 -10.07
CA GLY A 8 0.08 2.60 -10.67
C GLY A 8 -0.84 1.50 -10.18
N THR A 9 -1.16 0.57 -11.08
CA THR A 9 -1.87 -0.66 -10.73
C THR A 9 -0.83 -1.75 -10.45
N ARG A 10 -0.94 -2.42 -9.31
CA ARG A 10 -0.07 -3.55 -8.95
C ARG A 10 -0.91 -4.70 -8.40
N ASN A 11 -0.47 -5.93 -8.63
CA ASN A 11 -1.11 -7.07 -8.01
C ASN A 11 -0.64 -7.17 -6.56
N GLU A 12 -1.57 -7.09 -5.60
CA GLU A 12 -1.32 -7.24 -4.18
C GLU A 12 -1.90 -8.56 -3.69
N GLY A 13 -1.30 -9.11 -2.65
CA GLY A 13 -1.87 -10.11 -1.77
C GLY A 13 -1.50 -9.75 -0.33
N CYS A 14 -2.09 -10.41 0.65
CA CYS A 14 -1.84 -10.14 2.06
C CYS A 14 -1.73 -11.47 2.82
N LEU A 15 -0.82 -11.56 3.80
CA LEU A 15 -0.71 -12.76 4.63
C LEU A 15 -1.96 -12.99 5.51
N CYS A 16 -2.74 -11.94 5.78
CA CYS A 16 -4.05 -12.06 6.42
C CYS A 16 -5.11 -12.74 5.51
N LEU A 17 -4.86 -12.78 4.20
CA LEU A 17 -5.74 -13.34 3.16
C LEU A 17 -4.89 -14.17 2.17
N PRO A 18 -4.30 -15.29 2.62
CA PRO A 18 -3.20 -15.97 1.93
C PRO A 18 -3.58 -16.45 0.52
N ASP A 19 -4.84 -16.82 0.32
CA ASP A 19 -5.33 -17.36 -0.94
C ASP A 19 -5.73 -16.27 -1.94
N TYR A 20 -5.72 -14.99 -1.57
CA TYR A 20 -6.32 -13.93 -2.38
C TYR A 20 -5.29 -12.94 -2.89
N SER A 21 -5.45 -12.55 -4.16
CA SER A 21 -4.71 -11.44 -4.74
C SER A 21 -5.52 -10.69 -5.78
N GLY A 22 -5.22 -9.41 -5.99
CA GLY A 22 -5.93 -8.61 -6.97
C GLY A 22 -5.16 -7.35 -7.37
N PRO A 23 -5.49 -6.77 -8.52
CA PRO A 23 -4.90 -5.52 -8.96
C PRO A 23 -5.47 -4.36 -8.13
N VAL A 24 -4.58 -3.66 -7.44
CA VAL A 24 -4.86 -2.54 -6.55
C VAL A 24 -4.24 -1.26 -7.12
N LYS A 25 -4.97 -0.16 -7.02
CA LYS A 25 -4.49 1.16 -7.45
C LYS A 25 -3.79 1.86 -6.28
N ARG A 26 -2.48 2.09 -6.41
CA ARG A 26 -1.65 2.80 -5.42
C ARG A 26 -1.09 4.09 -5.98
N ARG A 27 -0.66 4.98 -5.09
CA ARG A 27 0.14 6.15 -5.45
C ARG A 27 1.54 5.70 -5.79
N ASN A 28 2.08 6.14 -6.92
CA ASN A 28 3.40 5.71 -7.40
C ASN A 28 4.56 6.34 -6.62
N LYS A 29 4.31 7.47 -5.95
CA LYS A 29 5.27 8.15 -5.09
C LYS A 29 4.56 8.62 -3.84
N ILE A 30 5.19 8.39 -2.69
CA ILE A 30 4.72 8.85 -1.38
C ILE A 30 5.86 9.56 -0.65
N LYS A 31 5.48 10.44 0.26
CA LYS A 31 6.38 11.03 1.25
C LYS A 31 5.68 10.98 2.60
N PHE A 32 6.32 10.41 3.61
CA PHE A 32 5.75 10.24 4.93
C PHE A 32 6.77 10.51 6.03
N GLN A 33 6.27 10.66 7.24
CA GLN A 33 7.05 10.85 8.45
C GLN A 33 6.71 9.72 9.41
N ALA A 34 7.72 9.14 10.02
CA ALA A 34 7.59 8.04 10.96
C ALA A 34 8.68 8.14 12.04
N TYR A 35 8.63 7.21 12.98
CA TYR A 35 9.61 7.03 14.03
C TYR A 35 10.33 5.71 13.81
N ASP A 36 11.64 5.69 14.04
CA ASP A 36 12.40 4.44 14.10
C ASP A 36 12.12 3.69 15.42
N LEU A 37 12.75 2.53 15.60
CA LEU A 37 12.61 1.71 16.81
C LEU A 37 13.14 2.39 18.09
N HIS A 38 13.92 3.47 17.95
CA HIS A 38 14.46 4.26 19.05
C HIS A 38 13.63 5.53 19.32
N GLY A 39 12.55 5.76 18.57
CA GLY A 39 11.71 6.95 18.69
C GLY A 39 12.28 8.19 18.00
N ASN A 40 13.30 8.05 17.13
CA ASN A 40 13.79 9.17 16.33
C ASN A 40 12.89 9.42 15.13
N LYS A 41 12.51 10.68 14.93
CA LYS A 41 11.65 11.08 13.82
C LYS A 41 12.45 11.17 12.52
N PHE A 42 11.93 10.59 11.45
CA PHE A 42 12.53 10.70 10.12
C PHE A 42 11.50 11.03 9.05
N LEU A 43 11.98 11.53 7.91
CA LEU A 43 11.19 11.84 6.72
C LEU A 43 11.68 10.96 5.58
N TYR A 44 10.77 10.21 4.95
CA TYR A 44 11.12 9.25 3.92
C TYR A 44 10.27 9.47 2.66
N SER A 45 10.89 9.24 1.50
CA SER A 45 10.21 9.27 0.20
C SER A 45 10.42 7.95 -0.49
N ALA A 46 9.32 7.27 -0.82
CA ALA A 46 9.32 5.99 -1.51
C ALA A 46 8.66 6.12 -2.87
N MET A 47 9.01 5.22 -3.80
CA MET A 47 8.37 5.15 -5.10
C MET A 47 8.20 3.70 -5.59
N GLY A 48 7.37 3.51 -6.59
CA GLY A 48 7.22 2.23 -7.26
C GLY A 48 6.61 1.15 -6.35
N TYR A 49 7.30 0.02 -6.20
CA TYR A 49 6.83 -1.11 -5.40
C TYR A 49 6.90 -0.84 -3.90
N GLU A 50 7.98 -0.21 -3.43
CA GLU A 50 8.16 0.16 -2.03
C GLU A 50 7.05 1.11 -1.55
N ALA A 51 6.68 2.10 -2.39
CA ALA A 51 5.56 2.98 -2.09
C ALA A 51 4.25 2.20 -1.91
N ALA A 52 4.01 1.15 -2.71
CA ALA A 52 2.82 0.33 -2.62
C ALA A 52 2.80 -0.51 -1.34
N VAL A 53 3.92 -1.14 -0.97
CA VAL A 53 4.05 -1.90 0.29
C VAL A 53 3.80 -1.01 1.49
N ILE A 54 4.41 0.18 1.53
CA ILE A 54 4.22 1.11 2.65
C ILE A 54 2.77 1.58 2.76
N GLN A 55 2.09 1.83 1.62
CA GLN A 55 0.66 2.13 1.62
C GLN A 55 -0.17 0.94 2.15
N HIS A 56 0.15 -0.29 1.74
CA HIS A 56 -0.51 -1.51 2.22
C HIS A 56 -0.40 -1.69 3.73
N GLU A 57 0.81 -1.60 4.28
CA GLU A 57 1.00 -1.77 5.72
C GLU A 57 0.39 -0.61 6.52
N PHE A 58 0.37 0.60 5.95
CA PHE A 58 -0.29 1.75 6.58
C PHE A 58 -1.82 1.58 6.61
N ASP A 59 -2.43 0.99 5.59
CA ASP A 59 -3.86 0.68 5.56
C ASP A 59 -4.25 -0.25 6.72
N HIS A 60 -3.41 -1.23 7.05
CA HIS A 60 -3.64 -2.12 8.20
C HIS A 60 -3.73 -1.37 9.53
N LEU A 61 -2.98 -0.28 9.71
CA LEU A 61 -3.10 0.57 10.90
C LEU A 61 -4.48 1.23 11.01
N ASN A 62 -5.23 1.30 9.91
CA ASN A 62 -6.57 1.87 9.83
C ASN A 62 -7.66 0.80 9.63
N GLY A 63 -7.32 -0.49 9.74
CA GLY A 63 -8.25 -1.60 9.51
C GLY A 63 -8.69 -1.76 8.05
N ILE A 64 -7.96 -1.19 7.10
CA ILE A 64 -8.22 -1.28 5.66
C ILE A 64 -7.43 -2.45 5.08
N LEU A 65 -8.04 -3.20 4.16
CA LEU A 65 -7.43 -4.32 3.45
C LEU A 65 -7.25 -4.00 1.96
N PHE A 66 -6.35 -4.71 1.29
CA PHE A 66 -6.05 -4.43 -0.12
C PHE A 66 -7.27 -4.57 -1.04
N TRP A 67 -8.26 -5.41 -0.69
CA TRP A 67 -9.47 -5.58 -1.50
C TRP A 67 -10.38 -4.35 -1.54
N ASP A 68 -10.23 -3.43 -0.57
CA ASP A 68 -10.98 -2.18 -0.51
C ASP A 68 -10.49 -1.19 -1.59
N HIS A 69 -9.35 -1.52 -2.21
CA HIS A 69 -8.69 -0.74 -3.25
C HIS A 69 -8.56 -1.48 -4.58
N ILE A 70 -9.25 -2.62 -4.75
CA ILE A 70 -9.25 -3.34 -6.02
C ILE A 70 -9.82 -2.47 -7.13
N VAL A 71 -9.16 -2.51 -8.28
CA VAL A 71 -9.62 -1.80 -9.47
C VAL A 71 -10.99 -2.36 -9.87
N SER A 72 -11.97 -1.46 -10.00
CA SER A 72 -13.31 -1.80 -10.43
C SER A 72 -13.28 -2.62 -11.73
N GLY A 73 -13.99 -3.75 -11.73
CA GLY A 73 -14.06 -4.69 -12.85
C GLY A 73 -12.93 -5.72 -12.94
N ALA A 74 -11.89 -5.65 -12.11
CA ALA A 74 -10.75 -6.58 -12.18
C ALA A 74 -10.84 -7.78 -11.21
N GLY A 75 -11.61 -7.64 -10.13
CA GLY A 75 -11.93 -8.71 -9.17
C GLY A 75 -10.76 -9.16 -8.27
N VAL A 76 -11.09 -9.93 -7.24
CA VAL A 76 -10.12 -10.68 -6.42
C VAL A 76 -9.96 -12.07 -7.06
N LYS A 77 -8.73 -12.54 -7.22
CA LYS A 77 -8.40 -13.88 -7.67
C LYS A 77 -7.98 -14.75 -6.50
N LYS A 78 -8.51 -15.97 -6.45
CA LYS A 78 -7.99 -17.04 -5.59
C LYS A 78 -6.73 -17.64 -6.25
N ARG A 79 -5.65 -17.82 -5.50
CA ARG A 79 -4.41 -18.47 -5.94
C ARG A 79 -4.54 -19.99 -5.93
#